data_AF-A0A7V3U3F9-F1
#
_entry.id   AF-A0A7V3U3F9-F1
#
_cell.length_a   1.000
_cell.length_b   1.000
_cell.length_c   1.000
_cell.angle_alpha   90.00
_cell.angle_beta   90.00
_cell.angle_gamma   90.00
#
_symmetry.space_group_name_H-M   'P 1'
#
loop_
_entity.id
_entity.type
_entity.pdbx_description
1 polymer ?
#
loop_
_entity_poly.entity_id
_entity_poly.type
_entity_poly.pdbx_seq_one_letter_code
_entity_poly.pdbx_strand_id
1 'polypeptide(L)'
;MTFLQFVEGPLFYAAAAIFALAAAWRIFGLIRMGRKPDISPPKGSASAGFIKGNLRHFVPRGMFARRTWIHFVAGYAFHLGLFVLFFFGAFHIDFIKQYLGISWTPLPRWGFILASEIAFAGLIALWVRRFSDPVMRLISDWDDHVGTWLTFLVMLTGCLALQESHDVLRGIHMLFVDIWLIYFPFSRLMHAFTFFLSRGHTGATYGRKGMNP
;
A
#
# COMPACT_ATOMS: atom_id res chain seq x y z
N MET A 1 27.98 -16.15 9.61
CA MET A 1 26.93 -15.34 8.97
C MET A 1 26.76 -14.07 9.79
N THR A 2 26.95 -12.90 9.18
CA THR A 2 26.76 -11.61 9.88
C THR A 2 25.26 -11.27 9.95
N PHE A 3 24.88 -10.30 10.79
CA PHE A 3 23.51 -9.78 10.85
C PHE A 3 23.01 -9.35 9.46
N LEU A 4 23.85 -8.61 8.73
CA LEU A 4 23.54 -8.12 7.40
C LEU A 4 23.34 -9.25 6.38
N GLN A 5 24.23 -10.26 6.38
CA GLN A 5 24.08 -11.45 5.53
C GLN A 5 22.81 -12.26 5.85
N PHE A 6 22.35 -12.23 7.10
CA PHE A 6 21.12 -12.90 7.49
C PHE A 6 19.89 -12.21 6.91
N VAL A 7 19.76 -10.90 7.15
CA VAL A 7 18.59 -10.12 6.76
C VAL A 7 18.49 -10.00 5.23
N GLU A 8 19.59 -9.76 4.53
CA GLU A 8 19.58 -9.66 3.05
C GLU A 8 19.53 -11.01 2.33
N GLY A 9 19.82 -12.10 3.04
CA GLY A 9 19.88 -13.44 2.47
C GLY A 9 18.73 -14.31 2.96
N PRO A 10 18.98 -15.27 3.86
CA PRO A 10 17.96 -16.26 4.27
C PRO A 10 16.64 -15.66 4.76
N LEU A 11 16.68 -14.58 5.54
CA LEU A 11 15.46 -13.98 6.07
C LEU A 11 14.64 -13.30 4.97
N PHE A 12 15.30 -12.51 4.11
CA PHE A 12 14.64 -11.90 2.96
C PHE A 12 13.98 -12.93 2.04
N TYR A 13 14.67 -14.02 1.68
CA TYR A 13 14.07 -15.06 0.84
C TYR A 13 12.85 -15.72 1.51
N ALA A 14 12.92 -16.00 2.82
CA ALA A 14 11.79 -16.54 3.57
C ALA A 14 10.62 -15.53 3.63
N ALA A 15 10.90 -14.27 3.93
CA ALA A 15 9.92 -13.19 4.00
C ALA A 15 9.23 -12.95 2.66
N ALA A 16 10.00 -12.88 1.57
CA ALA A 16 9.50 -12.73 0.21
C ALA A 16 8.65 -13.94 -0.22
N ALA A 17 9.06 -15.17 0.13
CA ALA A 17 8.26 -16.36 -0.15
C ALA A 17 6.94 -16.37 0.62
N ILE A 18 6.96 -16.04 1.92
CA ILE A 18 5.74 -15.91 2.73
C ILE A 18 4.81 -14.86 2.14
N PHE A 19 5.35 -13.67 1.83
CA PHE A 19 4.62 -12.59 1.20
C PHE A 19 3.93 -13.05 -0.09
N ALA A 20 4.71 -13.61 -1.03
CA ALA A 20 4.20 -14.00 -2.34
C ALA A 20 3.14 -15.11 -2.23
N LEU A 21 3.41 -16.17 -1.46
CA LEU A 21 2.49 -17.31 -1.32
C LEU A 21 1.20 -16.90 -0.59
N ALA A 22 1.29 -16.16 0.51
CA ALA A 22 0.12 -15.75 1.28
C ALA A 22 -0.70 -14.67 0.56
N ALA A 23 -0.06 -13.71 -0.12
CA ALA A 23 -0.76 -12.73 -0.93
C ALA A 23 -1.48 -13.39 -2.11
N ALA A 24 -0.81 -14.31 -2.82
CA ALA A 24 -1.41 -15.08 -3.91
C ALA A 24 -2.59 -15.94 -3.41
N TRP A 25 -2.41 -16.66 -2.30
CA TRP A 25 -3.48 -17.45 -1.68
C TRP A 25 -4.70 -16.58 -1.33
N ARG A 26 -4.49 -15.42 -0.72
CA ARG A 26 -5.58 -14.50 -0.34
C ARG A 26 -6.29 -13.92 -1.57
N ILE A 27 -5.55 -13.49 -2.59
CA ILE A 27 -6.13 -12.98 -3.85
C ILE A 27 -6.90 -14.08 -4.57
N PHE A 28 -6.33 -15.27 -4.70
CA PHE A 28 -6.98 -16.41 -5.32
C PHE A 28 -8.24 -16.82 -4.56
N GLY A 29 -8.19 -16.87 -3.23
CA GLY A 29 -9.33 -17.13 -2.36
C GLY A 29 -10.46 -16.11 -2.56
N LEU A 30 -10.12 -14.82 -2.61
CA LEU A 30 -11.10 -13.74 -2.88
C LEU A 30 -11.77 -13.90 -4.25
N ILE A 31 -11.00 -14.24 -5.30
CA ILE A 31 -11.54 -14.45 -6.65
C ILE A 31 -12.42 -15.70 -6.67
N ARG A 32 -12.01 -16.79 -6.00
CA ARG A 32 -12.72 -18.08 -6.00
C ARG A 32 -14.01 -18.07 -5.19
N MET A 33 -14.08 -17.30 -4.08
CA MET A 33 -15.33 -17.14 -3.32
C MET A 33 -16.46 -16.59 -4.20
N GLY A 34 -16.13 -15.82 -5.23
CA GLY A 34 -17.07 -15.37 -6.24
C GLY A 34 -18.22 -14.55 -5.68
N ARG A 35 -19.33 -14.50 -6.42
CA ARG A 35 -20.54 -13.78 -6.03
C ARG A 35 -21.71 -14.76 -5.98
N LYS A 36 -22.64 -14.54 -5.05
CA LYS A 36 -23.95 -15.18 -5.13
C LYS A 36 -24.61 -14.84 -6.48
N PRO A 37 -25.28 -15.78 -7.14
CA PRO A 37 -26.01 -15.51 -8.37
C PRO A 37 -26.98 -14.34 -8.17
N ASP A 38 -26.91 -13.37 -9.07
CA ASP A 38 -27.81 -12.22 -9.04
C ASP A 38 -29.06 -12.55 -9.86
N ILE A 39 -30.16 -12.81 -9.14
CA ILE A 39 -31.45 -13.22 -9.70
C ILE A 39 -32.13 -12.12 -10.51
N SER A 40 -31.69 -10.87 -10.38
CA SER A 40 -32.24 -9.78 -11.18
C SER A 40 -31.80 -9.90 -12.64
N PRO A 41 -32.65 -9.58 -13.63
CA PRO A 41 -32.23 -9.56 -15.02
C PRO A 41 -31.15 -8.48 -15.23
N PRO A 42 -30.13 -8.75 -16.06
CA PRO A 42 -29.11 -7.75 -16.36
C PRO A 42 -29.75 -6.57 -17.11
N LYS A 43 -29.53 -5.36 -16.60
CA LYS A 43 -29.98 -4.09 -17.20
C LYS A 43 -28.83 -3.24 -17.76
N GLY A 44 -27.58 -3.71 -17.61
CA GLY A 44 -26.38 -3.04 -18.06
C GLY A 44 -25.16 -3.96 -18.05
N SER A 45 -23.98 -3.39 -18.28
CA SER A 45 -22.73 -4.16 -18.38
C SER A 45 -21.97 -4.22 -17.05
N ALA A 46 -21.71 -5.44 -16.59
CA ALA A 46 -20.88 -5.70 -15.41
C ALA A 46 -19.40 -5.34 -15.66
N SER A 47 -18.87 -5.63 -16.86
CA SER A 47 -17.48 -5.31 -17.21
C SER A 47 -17.25 -3.80 -17.32
N ALA A 48 -18.17 -3.07 -17.96
CA ALA A 48 -18.11 -1.61 -17.99
C ALA A 48 -18.24 -1.02 -16.58
N GLY A 49 -19.11 -1.61 -15.75
CA GLY A 49 -19.26 -1.24 -14.35
C GLY A 49 -17.98 -1.44 -13.53
N PHE A 50 -17.27 -2.54 -13.75
CA PHE A 50 -16.01 -2.85 -13.08
C PHE A 50 -14.93 -1.79 -13.35
N ILE A 51 -14.74 -1.43 -14.62
CA ILE A 51 -13.76 -0.42 -15.03
C ILE A 51 -14.15 0.95 -14.47
N LYS A 52 -15.42 1.33 -14.65
CA LYS A 52 -15.95 2.63 -14.24
C LYS A 52 -15.93 2.82 -12.71
N GLY A 53 -16.22 1.77 -11.94
CA GLY A 53 -16.12 1.79 -10.48
C GLY A 53 -14.68 2.04 -10.00
N ASN A 54 -13.69 1.42 -10.64
CA ASN A 54 -12.29 1.68 -10.31
C ASN A 54 -11.87 3.14 -10.55
N LEU A 55 -12.24 3.70 -11.71
CA LEU A 55 -11.82 5.05 -12.11
C LEU A 55 -12.55 6.19 -11.38
N ARG A 56 -13.76 5.96 -10.88
CA ARG A 56 -14.57 7.03 -10.29
C ARG A 56 -14.32 7.31 -8.82
N HIS A 57 -13.75 6.35 -8.10
CA HIS A 57 -13.59 6.45 -6.65
C HIS A 57 -12.22 7.01 -6.23
N PHE A 58 -11.47 7.62 -7.15
CA PHE A 58 -10.24 8.34 -6.84
C PHE A 58 -10.53 9.71 -6.20
N VAL A 59 -11.62 10.38 -6.56
CA VAL A 59 -11.99 11.70 -6.02
C VAL A 59 -13.30 11.61 -5.24
N PRO A 60 -13.37 12.12 -3.99
CA PRO A 60 -14.60 12.15 -3.22
C PRO A 60 -15.70 12.94 -3.94
N ARG A 61 -16.94 12.47 -3.86
CA ARG A 61 -18.10 13.24 -4.34
C ARG A 61 -18.29 14.50 -3.51
N GLY A 62 -18.72 15.60 -4.13
CA GLY A 62 -18.80 16.93 -3.50
C GLY A 62 -19.54 16.96 -2.16
N MET A 63 -20.62 16.18 -2.01
CA MET A 63 -21.39 16.06 -0.77
C MET A 63 -20.55 15.54 0.42
N PHE A 64 -19.55 14.70 0.16
CA PHE A 64 -18.68 14.12 1.18
C PHE A 64 -17.30 14.81 1.28
N ALA A 65 -16.94 15.64 0.30
CA ALA A 65 -15.62 16.25 0.18
C ALA A 65 -15.19 16.95 1.48
N ARG A 66 -16.07 17.75 2.10
CA ARG A 66 -15.77 18.45 3.37
C ARG A 66 -15.59 17.51 4.57
N ARG A 67 -16.15 16.30 4.57
CA ARG A 67 -15.95 15.34 5.66
C ARG A 67 -14.70 14.49 5.45
N THR A 68 -14.35 14.23 4.19
CA THR A 68 -13.26 13.33 3.81
C THR A 68 -11.97 14.05 3.39
N TRP A 69 -11.93 15.39 3.39
CA TRP A 69 -10.80 16.15 2.82
C TRP A 69 -9.45 15.77 3.44
N ILE A 70 -9.35 15.59 4.77
CA ILE A 70 -8.07 15.18 5.40
C ILE A 70 -7.67 13.80 4.89
N HIS A 71 -8.60 12.84 4.85
CA HIS A 71 -8.31 11.49 4.34
C HIS A 71 -7.88 11.52 2.88
N PHE A 72 -8.49 12.41 2.09
CA PHE A 72 -8.11 12.60 0.70
C PHE A 72 -6.70 13.20 0.59
N VAL A 73 -6.48 14.40 1.13
CA VAL A 73 -5.19 15.10 1.00
C VAL A 73 -4.05 14.32 1.65
N ALA A 74 -4.20 13.93 2.91
CA ALA A 74 -3.15 13.20 3.64
C ALA A 74 -2.96 11.78 3.08
N GLY A 75 -4.05 11.13 2.66
CA GLY A 75 -3.99 9.83 1.99
C GLY A 75 -3.21 9.88 0.68
N TYR A 76 -3.50 10.85 -0.20
CA TYR A 76 -2.75 11.02 -1.44
C TYR A 76 -1.31 11.48 -1.20
N ALA A 77 -1.08 12.40 -0.27
CA ALA A 77 0.27 12.81 0.13
C ALA A 77 1.12 11.61 0.55
N PHE A 78 0.58 10.76 1.43
CA PHE A 78 1.24 9.53 1.86
C PHE A 78 1.50 8.57 0.69
N HIS A 79 0.48 8.18 -0.06
CA HIS A 79 0.63 7.14 -1.08
C HIS A 79 1.49 7.61 -2.26
N LEU A 80 1.29 8.84 -2.75
CA LEU A 80 2.12 9.37 -3.84
C LEU A 80 3.57 9.51 -3.40
N GLY A 81 3.81 10.04 -2.20
CA GLY A 81 5.16 10.12 -1.64
C GLY A 81 5.79 8.74 -1.47
N LEU A 82 5.07 7.76 -0.90
CA LEU A 82 5.51 6.38 -0.78
C LEU A 82 5.89 5.76 -2.13
N PHE A 83 5.05 5.90 -3.16
CA PHE A 83 5.36 5.38 -4.49
C PHE A 83 6.57 6.07 -5.12
N VAL A 84 6.69 7.38 -4.95
CA VAL A 84 7.87 8.13 -5.41
C VAL A 84 9.13 7.59 -4.75
N LEU A 85 9.13 7.38 -3.43
CA LEU A 85 10.29 6.84 -2.72
C LEU A 85 10.63 5.41 -3.14
N PHE A 86 9.61 4.55 -3.26
CA PHE A 86 9.79 3.15 -3.61
C PHE A 86 10.31 2.98 -5.04
N PHE A 87 9.79 3.74 -6.02
CA PHE A 87 10.22 3.61 -7.42
C PHE A 87 11.40 4.51 -7.78
N PHE A 88 11.60 5.66 -7.15
CA PHE A 88 12.66 6.60 -7.55
C PHE A 88 13.79 6.75 -6.52
N GLY A 89 13.76 6.01 -5.41
CA GLY A 89 14.89 5.91 -4.49
C GLY A 89 16.04 5.14 -5.14
N ALA A 90 17.26 5.70 -5.09
CA ALA A 90 18.44 5.12 -5.74
C ALA A 90 18.66 3.64 -5.38
N PHE A 91 18.63 3.31 -4.09
CA PHE A 91 18.85 1.93 -3.63
C PHE A 91 17.71 0.96 -3.98
N HIS A 92 16.48 1.45 -4.12
CA HIS A 92 15.38 0.61 -4.63
C HIS A 92 15.59 0.31 -6.12
N ILE A 93 16.07 1.28 -6.89
CA ILE A 93 16.43 1.06 -8.30
C ILE A 93 17.60 0.09 -8.42
N ASP A 94 18.64 0.23 -7.60
CA ASP A 94 19.78 -0.69 -7.60
C ASP A 94 19.36 -2.12 -7.22
N PHE A 95 18.49 -2.25 -6.20
CA PHE A 95 17.88 -3.52 -5.84
C PHE A 95 17.08 -4.11 -7.00
N ILE A 96 16.21 -3.33 -7.66
CA ILE A 96 15.44 -3.77 -8.83
C ILE A 96 16.36 -4.18 -9.98
N LYS A 97 17.44 -3.44 -10.22
CA LYS A 97 18.44 -3.75 -11.24
C LYS A 97 19.13 -5.07 -10.96
N GLN A 98 19.45 -5.35 -9.70
CA GLN A 98 20.09 -6.61 -9.31
C GLN A 98 19.22 -7.84 -9.62
N TYR A 99 17.91 -7.77 -9.41
CA TYR A 99 17.01 -8.92 -9.59
C TYR A 99 16.30 -8.98 -10.95
N LEU A 100 15.96 -7.82 -11.54
CA LEU A 100 15.20 -7.73 -12.79
C LEU A 100 16.01 -7.19 -13.96
N GLY A 101 17.22 -6.66 -13.74
CA GLY A 101 18.06 -6.08 -14.79
C GLY A 101 17.57 -4.73 -15.35
N ILE A 102 16.50 -4.17 -14.78
CA ILE A 102 15.88 -2.91 -15.23
C ILE A 102 16.32 -1.78 -14.30
N SER A 103 16.61 -0.60 -14.84
CA SER A 103 16.95 0.58 -14.05
C SER A 103 16.53 1.87 -14.77
N TRP A 104 16.40 2.95 -14.01
CA TRP A 104 16.09 4.29 -14.51
C TRP A 104 16.75 5.35 -13.63
N THR A 105 16.64 6.61 -14.02
CA THR A 105 17.25 7.71 -13.28
C THR A 105 16.59 7.89 -11.91
N PRO A 106 17.35 7.82 -10.79
CA PRO A 106 16.82 8.09 -9.48
C PRO A 106 16.47 9.56 -9.31
N LEU A 107 15.63 9.84 -8.32
CA LEU A 107 15.29 11.21 -7.97
C LEU A 107 16.52 11.94 -7.40
N PRO A 108 16.73 13.25 -7.71
CA PRO A 108 17.77 14.00 -7.04
C PRO A 108 17.47 14.11 -5.54
N ARG A 109 18.52 14.22 -4.72
CA ARG A 109 18.44 14.20 -3.25
C ARG A 109 17.37 15.13 -2.68
N TRP A 110 17.25 16.36 -3.20
CA TRP A 110 16.25 17.33 -2.72
C TRP A 110 14.82 16.83 -2.93
N GLY A 111 14.54 16.19 -4.06
CA GLY A 111 13.20 15.70 -4.35
C GLY A 111 12.89 14.41 -3.59
N PHE A 112 13.90 13.58 -3.30
CA PHE A 112 13.73 12.44 -2.39
C PHE A 112 13.31 12.95 -1.00
N ILE A 113 14.04 13.93 -0.45
CA ILE A 113 13.72 14.54 0.85
C ILE A 113 12.30 15.10 0.85
N LEU A 114 11.94 15.89 -0.17
CA LEU A 114 10.60 16.47 -0.29
C LEU A 114 9.51 15.39 -0.35
N ALA A 115 9.72 14.34 -1.16
CA ALA A 115 8.77 13.23 -1.26
C ALA A 115 8.63 12.50 0.09
N SER A 116 9.72 12.29 0.83
CA SER A 116 9.71 11.72 2.17
C SER A 116 8.94 12.57 3.15
N GLU A 117 9.19 13.87 3.21
CA GLU A 117 8.49 14.78 4.11
C GLU A 117 6.98 14.80 3.84
N ILE A 118 6.57 14.87 2.58
CA ILE A 118 5.16 14.79 2.18
C ILE A 118 4.55 13.45 2.59
N ALA A 119 5.27 12.34 2.39
CA ALA A 119 4.79 11.02 2.74
C ALA A 119 4.60 10.87 4.26
N PHE A 120 5.61 11.27 5.05
CA PHE A 120 5.55 11.24 6.51
C PHE A 120 4.46 12.16 7.05
N ALA A 121 4.35 13.38 6.55
CA ALA A 121 3.30 14.32 6.97
C ALA A 121 1.91 13.73 6.71
N GLY A 122 1.69 13.12 5.54
CA GLY A 122 0.45 12.42 5.22
C GLY A 122 0.16 11.26 6.18
N LEU A 123 1.13 10.39 6.40
CA LEU A 123 0.96 9.21 7.27
C LEU A 123 0.69 9.62 8.73
N ILE A 124 1.48 10.57 9.24
CA ILE A 124 1.34 11.10 10.60
C ILE A 124 -0.03 11.76 10.76
N ALA A 125 -0.46 12.59 9.80
CA ALA A 125 -1.78 13.23 9.86
C ALA A 125 -2.93 12.22 9.90
N LEU A 126 -2.86 11.15 9.10
CA LEU A 126 -3.86 10.07 9.13
C LEU A 126 -3.84 9.30 10.47
N TRP A 127 -2.65 9.02 11.01
CA TRP A 127 -2.49 8.33 12.28
C TRP A 127 -2.98 9.17 13.47
N VAL A 128 -2.61 10.45 13.52
CA VAL A 128 -3.09 11.40 14.54
C VAL A 128 -4.61 11.48 14.47
N ARG A 129 -5.19 11.66 13.27
CA ARG A 129 -6.65 11.67 13.11
C ARG A 129 -7.29 10.39 13.63
N ARG A 130 -6.69 9.23 13.37
CA ARG A 130 -7.21 7.93 13.81
C ARG A 130 -7.33 7.85 15.33
N PHE A 131 -6.37 8.39 16.06
CA PHE A 131 -6.38 8.38 17.53
C PHE A 131 -7.14 9.57 18.14
N SER A 132 -7.29 10.69 17.43
CA SER A 132 -7.99 11.88 17.92
C SER A 132 -9.50 11.89 17.61
N ASP A 133 -9.92 11.35 16.48
CA ASP A 133 -11.32 11.33 16.05
C ASP A 133 -12.10 10.22 16.78
N PRO A 134 -13.17 10.53 17.53
CA PRO A 134 -13.89 9.54 18.33
C PRO A 134 -14.53 8.44 17.48
N VAL A 135 -14.97 8.75 16.25
CA VAL A 135 -15.55 7.76 15.35
C VAL A 135 -14.45 6.84 14.82
N MET A 136 -13.30 7.40 14.44
CA MET A 136 -12.18 6.58 13.95
C MET A 136 -11.65 5.64 15.03
N ARG A 137 -11.55 6.09 16.29
CA ARG A 137 -11.16 5.22 17.40
C ARG A 137 -12.10 4.03 17.61
N LEU A 138 -13.41 4.23 17.40
CA LEU A 138 -14.41 3.16 17.57
C LEU A 138 -14.33 2.09 16.47
N ILE A 139 -13.87 2.44 15.27
CA ILE A 139 -13.79 1.53 14.13
C ILE A 139 -12.36 1.06 13.81
N SER A 140 -11.37 1.53 14.57
CA SER A 140 -9.97 1.13 14.41
C SER A 140 -9.66 -0.06 15.30
N ASP A 141 -8.85 -0.97 14.79
CA ASP A 141 -8.30 -2.09 15.56
C ASP A 141 -6.77 -2.01 15.64
N TRP A 142 -6.16 -2.99 16.30
CA TRP A 142 -4.70 -3.07 16.43
C TRP A 142 -4.00 -3.19 15.08
N ASP A 143 -4.63 -3.82 14.08
CA ASP A 143 -4.06 -4.01 12.75
C ASP A 143 -3.87 -2.67 12.01
N ASP A 144 -4.81 -1.73 12.18
CA ASP A 144 -4.66 -0.37 11.66
C ASP A 144 -3.42 0.35 12.23
N HIS A 145 -3.14 0.18 13.53
CA HIS A 145 -2.02 0.84 14.20
C HIS A 145 -0.69 0.16 13.89
N VAL A 146 -0.64 -1.19 13.93
CA VAL A 146 0.57 -1.96 13.62
C VAL A 146 0.99 -1.75 12.17
N GLY A 147 0.06 -1.84 11.21
CA GLY A 147 0.37 -1.59 9.80
C GLY A 147 0.87 -0.17 9.54
N THR A 148 0.31 0.83 10.23
CA THR A 148 0.76 2.23 10.12
C THR A 148 2.19 2.40 10.65
N TRP A 149 2.47 1.91 11.86
CA TRP A 149 3.79 2.02 12.47
C TRP A 149 4.86 1.22 11.75
N LEU A 150 4.54 0.00 11.31
CA LEU A 150 5.49 -0.83 10.58
C LEU A 150 5.87 -0.17 9.24
N THR A 151 4.89 0.39 8.52
CA THR A 151 5.16 1.14 7.29
C THR A 151 5.96 2.41 7.57
N PHE A 152 5.64 3.14 8.64
CA PHE A 152 6.41 4.30 9.08
C PHE A 152 7.88 3.94 9.37
N LEU A 153 8.12 2.84 10.08
CA LEU A 153 9.47 2.40 10.46
C LEU A 153 10.28 1.93 9.25
N VAL A 154 9.68 1.20 8.30
CA VAL A 154 10.33 0.86 7.02
C VAL A 154 10.77 2.13 6.29
N MET A 155 9.88 3.12 6.17
CA MET A 155 10.20 4.39 5.52
C MET A 155 11.28 5.17 6.27
N LEU A 156 11.18 5.26 7.60
CA LEU A 156 12.11 6.00 8.42
C LEU A 156 13.51 5.41 8.31
N THR A 157 13.62 4.10 8.45
CA THR A 157 14.90 3.40 8.36
C THR A 157 15.48 3.47 6.95
N GLY A 158 14.66 3.47 5.90
CA GLY A 158 15.10 3.70 4.52
C GLY A 158 15.66 5.11 4.31
N CYS A 159 15.03 6.13 4.91
CA CYS A 159 15.55 7.50 4.87
C CYS A 159 16.85 7.65 5.69
N LEU A 160 16.97 6.97 6.84
CA LEU A 160 18.20 6.96 7.63
C LEU A 160 19.35 6.23 6.91
N ALA A 161 19.01 5.21 6.12
CA ALA A 161 19.98 4.47 5.30
C ALA A 161 20.40 5.18 4.00
N LEU A 162 19.98 6.45 3.78
CA LEU A 162 20.34 7.23 2.59
C LEU A 162 21.85 7.41 2.39
N GLN A 163 22.64 7.31 3.45
CA GLN A 163 24.10 7.32 3.40
C GLN A 163 24.59 5.90 3.64
N GLU A 164 24.87 5.16 2.56
CA GLU A 164 25.27 3.73 2.55
C GLU A 164 26.42 3.36 3.49
N SER A 165 27.14 4.34 4.06
CA SER A 165 28.31 4.13 4.91
C SER A 165 28.04 3.37 6.21
N HIS A 166 26.78 3.02 6.51
CA HIS A 166 26.41 2.32 7.73
C HIS A 166 25.64 1.03 7.43
N ASP A 167 26.38 -0.08 7.34
CA ASP A 167 25.85 -1.44 7.24
C ASP A 167 24.77 -1.76 8.29
N VAL A 168 24.90 -1.16 9.48
CA VAL A 168 23.89 -1.30 10.54
C VAL A 168 22.55 -0.67 10.15
N LEU A 169 22.55 0.54 9.58
CA LEU A 169 21.30 1.22 9.17
C LEU A 169 20.63 0.50 8.00
N ARG A 170 21.43 0.02 7.04
CA ARG A 170 20.95 -0.83 5.95
C ARG A 170 20.36 -2.14 6.47
N GLY A 171 21.06 -2.83 7.36
CA GLY A 171 20.57 -4.06 7.98
C GLY A 171 19.29 -3.86 8.79
N ILE A 172 19.17 -2.73 9.50
CA ILE A 172 17.93 -2.36 10.21
C ILE A 172 16.79 -2.12 9.21
N HIS A 173 17.04 -1.39 8.12
CA HIS A 173 16.03 -1.18 7.08
C HIS A 173 15.54 -2.51 6.49
N MET A 174 16.47 -3.38 6.11
CA MET A 174 16.14 -4.71 5.58
C MET A 174 15.38 -5.57 6.59
N LEU A 175 15.75 -5.53 7.87
CA LEU A 175 14.99 -6.22 8.92
C LEU A 175 13.53 -5.72 8.99
N PHE A 176 13.31 -4.41 8.93
CA PHE A 176 11.95 -3.87 8.91
C PHE A 176 11.20 -4.23 7.63
N VAL A 177 11.87 -4.27 6.47
CA VAL A 177 11.31 -4.75 5.20
C VAL A 177 10.87 -6.21 5.34
N ASP A 178 11.70 -7.08 5.91
CA ASP A 178 11.38 -8.51 6.07
C ASP A 178 10.17 -8.71 6.99
N ILE A 179 10.13 -8.02 8.14
CA ILE A 179 8.98 -8.04 9.06
C ILE A 179 7.73 -7.51 8.34
N TRP A 180 7.86 -6.43 7.57
CA TRP A 180 6.78 -5.84 6.81
C TRP A 180 6.25 -6.81 5.74
N LEU A 181 7.12 -7.49 4.99
CA LEU A 181 6.73 -8.50 3.99
C LEU A 181 5.99 -9.68 4.62
N ILE A 182 6.44 -10.18 5.76
CA ILE A 182 5.79 -11.27 6.49
C ILE A 182 4.40 -10.83 6.97
N TYR A 183 4.28 -9.62 7.51
CA TYR A 183 3.02 -9.09 8.06
C TYR A 183 2.01 -8.66 6.97
N PHE A 184 2.49 -8.14 5.84
CA PHE A 184 1.69 -7.56 4.77
C PHE A 184 0.49 -8.42 4.34
N PRO A 185 0.65 -9.71 3.96
CA PRO A 185 -0.45 -10.49 3.40
C PRO A 185 -1.57 -10.80 4.42
N PHE A 186 -1.28 -10.69 5.72
CA PHE A 186 -2.21 -11.01 6.80
C PHE A 186 -2.89 -9.79 7.41
N SER A 187 -2.55 -8.58 6.95
CA SER A 187 -3.06 -7.32 7.50
C SER A 187 -3.96 -6.56 6.52
N ARG A 188 -4.42 -5.37 6.94
CA ARG A 188 -5.08 -4.36 6.11
C ARG A 188 -4.17 -3.79 5.03
N LEU A 189 -2.85 -4.01 5.06
CA LEU A 189 -1.94 -3.61 3.98
C LEU A 189 -2.26 -4.25 2.63
N MET A 190 -2.93 -5.42 2.64
CA MET A 190 -3.45 -6.06 1.42
C MET A 190 -4.44 -5.20 0.63
N HIS A 191 -4.91 -4.07 1.15
CA HIS A 191 -5.62 -3.07 0.34
C HIS A 191 -4.82 -2.64 -0.89
N ALA A 192 -3.48 -2.67 -0.86
CA ALA A 192 -2.64 -2.37 -2.02
C ALA A 192 -2.96 -3.23 -3.25
N PHE A 193 -3.38 -4.49 -3.04
CA PHE A 193 -3.82 -5.38 -4.11
C PHE A 193 -5.35 -5.46 -4.22
N THR A 194 -6.05 -5.44 -3.09
CA THR A 194 -7.49 -5.73 -3.04
C THR A 194 -8.37 -4.51 -3.32
N PHE A 195 -7.85 -3.27 -3.32
CA PHE A 195 -8.66 -2.08 -3.61
C PHE A 195 -9.28 -2.14 -5.01
N PHE A 196 -8.53 -2.61 -6.01
CA PHE A 196 -9.00 -2.70 -7.38
C PHE A 196 -10.09 -3.77 -7.57
N LEU A 197 -9.90 -4.92 -6.91
CA LEU A 197 -10.86 -6.01 -6.92
C LEU A 197 -12.16 -5.63 -6.20
N SER A 198 -12.06 -5.03 -5.02
CA SER A 198 -13.23 -4.62 -4.23
C SER A 198 -14.04 -3.51 -4.89
N ARG A 199 -13.39 -2.42 -5.36
CA ARG A 199 -14.05 -1.35 -6.10
C ARG A 199 -14.65 -1.85 -7.41
N GLY A 200 -13.89 -2.65 -8.14
CA GLY A 200 -14.35 -3.27 -9.38
C GLY A 200 -15.56 -4.18 -9.16
N HIS A 201 -15.57 -4.97 -8.09
CA HIS A 201 -16.70 -5.84 -7.75
C HIS A 201 -17.99 -5.05 -7.47
N THR A 202 -17.89 -3.98 -6.67
CA THR A 202 -19.03 -3.08 -6.41
C THR A 202 -19.49 -2.40 -7.69
N GLY A 203 -18.55 -1.90 -8.50
CA GLY A 203 -18.83 -1.29 -9.79
C GLY A 203 -19.51 -2.26 -10.76
N ALA A 204 -19.06 -3.51 -10.84
CA ALA A 204 -19.66 -4.54 -11.68
C ALA A 204 -21.09 -4.86 -11.26
N THR A 205 -21.35 -4.89 -9.95
CA THR A 205 -22.69 -5.13 -9.40
C THR A 205 -23.65 -4.00 -9.76
N TYR A 206 -23.24 -2.74 -9.61
CA TYR A 206 -24.07 -1.59 -9.99
C TYR A 206 -24.25 -1.48 -11.50
N GLY A 207 -23.17 -1.67 -12.27
CA GLY A 207 -23.21 -1.64 -13.73
C GLY A 207 -24.16 -2.69 -14.32
N ARG A 208 -24.15 -3.92 -13.79
CA ARG A 208 -25.09 -4.98 -14.20
C ARG A 208 -26.55 -4.59 -13.94
N LYS A 209 -26.82 -3.90 -12.84
CA LYS A 209 -28.17 -3.42 -12.46
C LYS A 209 -28.62 -2.19 -13.24
N GLY A 210 -27.80 -1.69 -14.18
CA GLY A 210 -28.08 -0.44 -14.90
C GLY A 210 -27.97 0.81 -14.02
N MET A 211 -27.43 0.67 -12.81
CA MET A 211 -27.16 1.78 -11.91
C MET A 211 -25.86 2.43 -12.30
N ASN A 212 -25.69 3.70 -11.93
CA ASN A 212 -24.44 4.39 -12.13
C ASN A 212 -23.39 3.84 -11.14
N PRO A 213 -22.37 3.11 -11.61
CA PRO A 213 -21.31 2.60 -10.76
C PRO A 213 -20.39 3.74 -10.27
#